data_AF-A0A383F862-F1
#
_entry.id   AF-A0A383F862-F1
#
_cell.length_a   1.000
_cell.length_b   1.000
_cell.length_c   1.000
_cell.angle_alpha   90.00
_cell.angle_beta   90.00
_cell.angle_gamma   90.00
#
_symmetry.space_group_name_H-M   'P 1'
#
loop_
_entity.id
_entity.type
_entity.pdbx_description
1 polymer ?
#
loop_
_entity_poly.entity_id
_entity_poly.type
_entity_poly.pdbx_seq_one_letter_code
_entity_poly.pdbx_strand_id
1 'polypeptide(L)'
;MKNFGSFFKEAVETSASRQAKLLNLVGNGHGDWYDKQGNLVAKTIKGRLHFFGGNEKSPEEEKPEKPAAPQPARVFQRPKLDREEDKKTSGIVIVFGRFNPPTIGHKRLIDASAREAKRAGYDLKIFPSRTQDKKKNPLDPGMKINYMKQMFPDYEENIQNDAEANTIFDVLTNSYGEGYKNATIMVGQDRLAEFQGLAQKY
;
A
#
# COMPACT_ATOMS: atom_id res chain seq x y z
N MET A 1 6.93 3.61 30.96
CA MET A 1 7.14 3.83 29.51
C MET A 1 8.11 2.78 29.02
N LYS A 2 7.71 1.92 28.08
CA LYS A 2 8.57 0.88 27.50
C LYS A 2 8.78 1.19 26.03
N ASN A 3 10.05 1.22 25.62
CA ASN A 3 10.52 1.80 24.36
C ASN A 3 10.11 1.00 23.11
N PHE A 4 9.89 1.73 22.02
CA PHE A 4 9.57 1.28 20.66
C PHE A 4 10.52 0.21 20.07
N GLY A 5 11.71 0.01 20.62
CA GLY A 5 12.72 -0.90 20.06
C GLY A 5 12.40 -2.39 20.23
N SER A 6 11.59 -2.78 21.23
CA SER A 6 11.18 -4.17 21.43
C SER A 6 10.03 -4.62 20.54
N PHE A 7 9.39 -3.68 19.82
CA PHE A 7 8.25 -3.95 18.92
C PHE A 7 8.67 -4.72 17.65
N PHE A 8 9.93 -4.63 17.24
CA PHE A 8 10.42 -5.21 15.98
C PHE A 8 10.94 -6.65 16.07
N LYS A 9 11.01 -7.25 17.26
CA LYS A 9 11.85 -8.45 17.45
C LYS A 9 11.19 -9.81 17.21
N GLU A 10 9.86 -9.95 17.18
CA GLU A 10 9.31 -11.31 17.31
C GLU A 10 8.27 -11.76 16.27
N ALA A 11 7.72 -10.89 15.41
CA ALA A 11 6.70 -11.36 14.46
C ALA A 11 6.61 -10.53 13.18
N VAL A 12 7.75 -10.28 12.53
CA VAL A 12 7.75 -9.70 11.19
C VAL A 12 8.20 -10.78 10.21
N GLU A 13 7.25 -11.50 9.60
CA GLU A 13 7.48 -12.01 8.25
C GLU A 13 7.70 -10.78 7.36
N THR A 14 8.96 -10.37 7.26
CA THR A 14 9.37 -9.22 6.45
C THR A 14 9.01 -9.45 5.00
N SER A 15 8.88 -8.38 4.20
CA SER A 15 8.68 -8.51 2.75
C SER A 15 9.76 -9.41 2.11
N ALA A 16 10.98 -9.41 2.65
CA ALA A 16 12.04 -10.33 2.27
C ALA A 16 11.68 -11.82 2.46
N SER A 17 11.03 -12.18 3.56
CA SER A 17 10.64 -13.57 3.83
C SER A 17 9.56 -14.07 2.88
N ARG A 18 8.64 -13.17 2.47
CA ARG A 18 7.62 -13.48 1.45
C ARG A 18 8.26 -13.62 0.06
N GLN A 19 9.16 -12.70 -0.29
CA GLN A 19 9.86 -12.71 -1.56
C GLN A 19 10.74 -13.97 -1.72
N ALA A 20 11.45 -14.37 -0.67
CA ALA A 20 12.29 -15.55 -0.70
C ALA A 20 11.47 -16.85 -0.81
N LYS A 21 10.32 -16.95 -0.11
CA LYS A 21 9.36 -18.06 -0.28
C LYS A 21 8.82 -18.16 -1.71
N LEU A 22 8.49 -17.03 -2.34
CA LEU A 22 8.04 -17.00 -3.74
C LEU A 22 9.12 -17.51 -4.72
N LEU A 23 10.39 -17.30 -4.39
CA LEU A 23 11.54 -17.76 -5.17
C LEU A 23 11.97 -19.19 -4.82
N ASN A 24 11.18 -19.91 -4.02
CA ASN A 24 11.47 -21.25 -3.54
C ASN A 24 12.80 -21.35 -2.76
N LEU A 25 13.19 -20.28 -2.07
CA LEU A 25 14.39 -20.26 -1.24
C LEU A 25 14.04 -20.70 0.19
N VAL A 26 14.97 -21.43 0.80
CA VAL A 26 14.83 -21.96 2.16
C VAL A 26 15.53 -21.03 3.13
N GLY A 27 14.84 -20.58 4.20
CA GLY A 27 15.38 -19.64 5.17
C GLY A 27 15.83 -20.33 6.47
N ASN A 28 16.97 -19.92 7.04
CA ASN A 28 17.49 -20.47 8.31
C ASN A 28 16.99 -19.76 9.59
N GLY A 29 16.00 -18.86 9.48
CA GLY A 29 15.46 -18.11 10.62
C GLY A 29 16.32 -16.91 11.08
N HIS A 30 17.56 -16.78 10.61
CA HIS A 30 18.45 -15.65 10.89
C HIS A 30 18.55 -14.64 9.73
N GLY A 31 17.72 -14.84 8.70
CA GLY A 31 17.67 -13.98 7.53
C GLY A 31 18.59 -14.42 6.40
N ASP A 32 19.20 -15.60 6.44
CA ASP A 32 19.93 -16.16 5.31
C ASP A 32 19.04 -17.11 4.50
N TRP A 33 19.20 -17.10 3.19
CA TRP A 33 18.33 -17.80 2.22
C TRP A 33 19.12 -18.63 1.24
N TYR A 34 18.72 -19.89 1.11
CA TYR A 34 19.42 -20.92 0.38
C TYR A 34 18.61 -21.38 -0.84
N ASP A 35 19.30 -21.75 -1.91
CA ASP A 35 18.69 -22.42 -3.07
C ASP A 35 18.35 -23.89 -2.77
N LYS A 36 17.78 -24.60 -3.75
CA LYS A 36 17.43 -26.03 -3.62
C LYS A 36 18.65 -26.94 -3.49
N GLN A 37 19.83 -26.42 -3.80
CA GLN A 37 21.12 -27.09 -3.77
C GLN A 37 21.86 -26.83 -2.45
N GLY A 38 21.29 -26.01 -1.56
CA GLY A 38 21.85 -25.68 -0.25
C GLY A 38 22.88 -24.54 -0.26
N ASN A 39 23.02 -23.80 -1.36
CA ASN A 39 23.93 -22.67 -1.47
C ASN A 39 23.26 -21.39 -0.97
N LEU A 40 24.00 -20.58 -0.21
CA LEU A 40 23.53 -19.28 0.26
C LEU A 40 23.47 -18.30 -0.92
N VAL A 41 22.25 -17.97 -1.36
CA VAL A 41 22.02 -17.10 -2.52
C VAL A 41 21.46 -15.73 -2.15
N ALA A 42 20.92 -15.56 -0.93
CA ALA A 42 20.42 -14.27 -0.49
C ALA A 42 20.41 -14.08 1.03
N LYS A 43 20.33 -12.83 1.48
CA LYS A 43 20.19 -12.44 2.88
C LYS A 43 19.26 -11.25 3.06
N THR A 44 18.43 -11.32 4.08
CA THR A 44 17.55 -10.25 4.52
C THR A 44 18.37 -9.19 5.26
N ILE A 45 18.51 -8.01 4.65
CA ILE A 45 19.16 -6.84 5.24
C ILE A 45 18.12 -5.73 5.34
N LYS A 46 17.90 -5.22 6.57
CA LYS A 46 16.90 -4.16 6.86
C LYS A 46 15.50 -4.50 6.30
N GLY A 47 15.08 -5.76 6.45
CA GLY A 47 13.77 -6.25 6.01
C GLY A 47 13.61 -6.50 4.51
N ARG A 48 14.68 -6.38 3.70
CA ARG A 48 14.69 -6.62 2.25
C ARG A 48 15.69 -7.70 1.85
N LEU A 49 15.30 -8.56 0.91
CA LEU A 49 16.10 -9.68 0.42
C LEU A 49 17.20 -9.17 -0.54
N HIS A 50 18.46 -9.47 -0.27
CA HIS A 50 19.63 -9.14 -1.10
C HIS A 50 20.30 -10.41 -1.59
N PHE A 51 20.62 -10.54 -2.88
CA PHE A 51 21.25 -11.74 -3.44
C PHE A 51 22.78 -11.69 -3.42
N PHE A 52 23.42 -12.83 -3.17
CA PHE A 52 24.86 -13.04 -3.26
C PHE A 52 25.15 -13.98 -4.43
N GLY A 53 25.98 -13.55 -5.38
CA GLY A 53 26.31 -14.32 -6.59
C GLY A 53 25.91 -13.56 -7.84
N GLY A 54 26.87 -12.83 -8.41
CA GLY A 54 26.67 -11.98 -9.56
C GLY A 54 26.26 -12.76 -10.80
N ASN A 55 25.10 -12.38 -11.33
CA ASN A 55 24.96 -12.16 -12.76
C ASN A 55 24.25 -10.80 -12.92
N GLU A 56 24.96 -9.74 -12.52
CA GLU A 56 24.71 -8.41 -13.06
C GLU A 56 25.21 -8.41 -14.50
N LYS A 57 24.28 -8.33 -15.46
CA LYS A 57 24.61 -7.71 -16.75
C LYS A 57 24.69 -6.21 -16.50
N SER A 58 25.91 -5.72 -16.38
CA SER A 58 26.26 -4.31 -16.51
C SER A 58 27.45 -4.22 -17.46
N PRO A 59 27.40 -3.39 -18.52
CA PRO A 59 28.58 -2.66 -19.00
C PRO A 59 28.35 -1.16 -18.72
N GLU A 60 29.28 -0.34 -18.24
CA GLU A 60 30.73 -0.50 -18.10
C GLU A 60 31.24 0.66 -17.20
N GLU A 61 32.22 0.35 -16.33
CA GLU A 61 33.40 1.12 -15.87
C GLU A 61 33.23 2.59 -15.35
N GLU A 62 33.81 3.02 -14.21
CA GLU A 62 35.18 2.82 -13.71
C GLU A 62 35.28 3.21 -12.20
N LYS A 63 36.20 2.60 -11.44
CA LYS A 63 36.63 2.94 -10.04
C LYS A 63 37.76 4.00 -10.07
N PRO A 64 38.28 4.62 -8.97
CA PRO A 64 38.16 4.36 -7.51
C PRO A 64 37.79 5.63 -6.67
N GLU A 65 37.46 5.66 -5.36
CA GLU A 65 38.30 5.53 -4.15
C GLU A 65 37.46 5.92 -2.88
N LYS A 66 37.89 5.57 -1.66
CA LYS A 66 37.18 5.79 -0.36
C LYS A 66 37.39 7.23 0.22
N PRO A 67 36.88 7.60 1.43
CA PRO A 67 35.49 7.77 1.91
C PRO A 67 35.25 9.18 2.56
N ALA A 68 34.06 9.79 2.45
CA ALA A 68 33.70 10.94 3.29
C ALA A 68 32.19 11.07 3.55
N ALA A 69 31.86 11.16 4.86
CA ALA A 69 30.71 11.72 5.58
C ALA A 69 29.28 11.77 4.95
N PRO A 70 28.21 11.57 5.77
CA PRO A 70 26.84 11.41 5.29
C PRO A 70 26.27 12.74 4.80
N GLN A 71 25.82 12.77 3.55
CA GLN A 71 24.98 13.83 2.99
C GLN A 71 23.52 13.35 2.95
N PRO A 72 22.54 14.26 3.14
CA PRO A 72 21.16 13.91 3.45
C PRO A 72 20.51 13.07 2.36
N ALA A 73 19.64 12.16 2.80
CA ALA A 73 18.92 11.20 1.98
C ALA A 73 18.34 11.86 0.72
N ARG A 74 18.89 11.46 -0.44
CA ARG A 74 18.23 11.65 -1.73
C ARG A 74 16.86 10.98 -1.66
N VAL A 75 15.82 11.79 -1.76
CA VAL A 75 14.46 11.37 -2.02
C VAL A 75 14.48 10.50 -3.28
N PHE A 76 14.22 9.21 -3.12
CA PHE A 76 14.04 8.32 -4.27
C PHE A 76 12.79 8.76 -5.02
N GLN A 77 12.98 9.48 -6.12
CA GLN A 77 11.94 9.70 -7.12
C GLN A 77 11.63 8.34 -7.75
N ARG A 78 10.42 7.81 -7.49
CA ARG A 78 9.86 6.73 -8.31
C ARG A 78 9.70 7.27 -9.74
N PRO A 79 9.91 6.45 -10.79
CA PRO A 79 9.65 6.89 -12.16
C PRO A 79 8.19 7.37 -12.23
N LYS A 80 7.99 8.62 -12.67
CA LYS A 80 6.69 9.14 -13.06
C LYS A 80 6.20 8.21 -14.17
N LEU A 81 5.25 7.34 -13.85
CA LEU A 81 4.26 6.95 -14.84
C LEU A 81 3.65 8.28 -15.30
N ASP A 82 3.60 8.53 -16.61
CA ASP A 82 2.97 9.72 -17.20
C ASP A 82 1.47 9.70 -16.87
N ARG A 83 1.13 9.98 -15.61
CA ARG A 83 -0.18 10.45 -15.22
C ARG A 83 -0.12 11.93 -15.51
N GLU A 84 -0.94 12.35 -16.46
CA GLU A 84 -1.22 13.74 -16.73
C GLU A 84 -1.27 14.50 -15.39
N GLU A 85 -0.59 15.64 -15.33
CA GLU A 85 -0.61 16.52 -14.16
C GLU A 85 -2.00 17.15 -14.05
N ASP A 86 -2.99 16.32 -13.71
CA ASP A 86 -4.27 16.76 -13.19
C ASP A 86 -3.93 17.65 -12.00
N LYS A 87 -4.43 18.90 -12.04
CA LYS A 87 -4.35 19.84 -10.93
C LYS A 87 -5.01 19.21 -9.71
N LYS A 88 -4.27 18.41 -8.94
CA LYS A 88 -4.78 17.75 -7.75
C LYS A 88 -5.26 18.82 -6.79
N THR A 89 -6.48 18.64 -6.34
CA THR A 89 -7.07 19.54 -5.35
C THR A 89 -6.29 19.42 -4.05
N SER A 90 -6.37 20.43 -3.17
CA SER A 90 -5.61 20.43 -1.92
C SER A 90 -6.03 19.31 -0.94
N GLY A 91 -7.15 18.64 -1.21
CA GLY A 91 -7.70 17.60 -0.35
C GLY A 91 -8.39 16.47 -1.10
N ILE A 92 -8.60 15.37 -0.38
CA ILE A 92 -9.17 14.14 -0.91
C ILE A 92 -10.29 13.62 0.01
N VAL A 93 -11.38 13.16 -0.58
CA VAL A 93 -12.42 12.37 0.07
C VAL A 93 -12.18 10.89 -0.24
N ILE A 94 -11.97 10.10 0.79
CA ILE A 94 -11.61 8.68 0.70
C ILE A 94 -12.78 7.83 1.19
N VAL A 95 -13.21 6.88 0.36
CA VAL A 95 -14.11 5.80 0.77
C VAL A 95 -13.31 4.50 0.78
N PHE A 96 -13.27 3.80 1.91
CA PHE A 96 -12.57 2.51 2.02
C PHE A 96 -13.50 1.43 2.57
N GLY A 97 -13.62 0.31 1.86
CA GLY A 97 -14.59 -0.74 2.21
C GLY A 97 -14.30 -2.09 1.60
N ARG A 98 -14.94 -3.15 2.11
CA ARG A 98 -14.78 -4.51 1.57
C ARG A 98 -15.55 -4.71 0.27
N PHE A 99 -16.71 -4.08 0.13
CA PHE A 99 -17.61 -4.19 -1.02
C PHE A 99 -17.80 -5.66 -1.48
N ASN A 100 -18.19 -6.52 -0.54
CA ASN A 100 -18.27 -7.96 -0.76
C ASN A 100 -19.69 -8.50 -0.48
N PRO A 101 -20.57 -8.55 -1.49
CA PRO A 101 -20.53 -7.77 -2.74
C PRO A 101 -20.88 -6.29 -2.49
N PRO A 102 -20.70 -5.40 -3.49
CA PRO A 102 -21.27 -4.06 -3.44
C PRO A 102 -22.81 -4.09 -3.32
N THR A 103 -23.40 -3.07 -2.69
CA THR A 103 -24.84 -3.02 -2.37
C THR A 103 -25.37 -1.59 -2.47
N ILE A 104 -26.70 -1.42 -2.43
CA ILE A 104 -27.35 -0.10 -2.42
C ILE A 104 -26.92 0.75 -1.20
N GLY A 105 -26.66 0.12 -0.05
CA GLY A 105 -26.14 0.81 1.12
C GLY A 105 -24.77 1.44 0.85
N HIS A 106 -23.89 0.73 0.14
CA HIS A 106 -22.60 1.26 -0.31
C HIS A 106 -22.79 2.43 -1.27
N LYS A 107 -23.75 2.35 -2.20
CA LYS A 107 -24.07 3.47 -3.11
C LYS A 107 -24.41 4.74 -2.35
N ARG A 108 -25.25 4.64 -1.30
CA ARG A 108 -25.61 5.82 -0.48
C ARG A 108 -24.40 6.49 0.18
N LEU A 109 -23.44 5.69 0.65
CA LEU A 109 -22.17 6.20 1.20
C LEU A 109 -21.34 6.90 0.11
N ILE A 110 -21.22 6.29 -1.06
CA ILE A 110 -20.49 6.86 -2.21
C ILE A 110 -21.15 8.16 -2.67
N ASP A 111 -22.48 8.18 -2.84
CA ASP A 111 -23.24 9.37 -3.22
C ASP A 111 -23.03 10.51 -2.20
N ALA A 112 -23.01 10.19 -0.90
CA ALA A 112 -22.71 11.17 0.16
C ALA A 112 -21.27 11.68 0.08
N SER A 113 -20.32 10.80 -0.21
CA SER A 113 -18.91 11.13 -0.38
C SER A 113 -18.67 12.03 -1.60
N ALA A 114 -19.38 11.78 -2.70
CA ALA A 114 -19.34 12.63 -3.88
C ALA A 114 -19.89 14.03 -3.62
N ARG A 115 -20.99 14.14 -2.85
CA ARG A 115 -21.51 15.45 -2.41
C ARG A 115 -20.51 16.19 -1.54
N GLU A 116 -19.84 15.49 -0.63
CA GLU A 116 -18.81 16.07 0.23
C GLU A 116 -17.63 16.57 -0.59
N ALA A 117 -17.11 15.73 -1.50
CA ALA A 117 -16.01 16.08 -2.38
C ALA A 117 -16.31 17.33 -3.20
N LYS A 118 -17.51 17.39 -3.80
CA LYS A 118 -17.98 18.57 -4.56
C LYS A 118 -18.09 19.82 -3.69
N ARG A 119 -18.59 19.69 -2.45
CA ARG A 119 -18.74 20.82 -1.51
C ARG A 119 -17.39 21.37 -1.06
N ALA A 120 -16.43 20.50 -0.75
CA ALA A 120 -15.10 20.88 -0.30
C ALA A 120 -14.15 21.25 -1.44
N GLY A 121 -14.52 20.95 -2.69
CA GLY A 121 -13.62 21.09 -3.85
C GLY A 121 -12.46 20.10 -3.80
N TYR A 122 -12.72 18.88 -3.32
CA TYR A 122 -11.75 17.80 -3.13
C TYR A 122 -11.94 16.67 -4.14
N ASP A 123 -10.90 15.89 -4.35
CA ASP A 123 -10.95 14.72 -5.22
C ASP A 123 -11.64 13.55 -4.50
N LEU A 124 -12.50 12.80 -5.20
CA LEU A 124 -13.10 11.58 -4.66
C LEU A 124 -12.32 10.36 -5.12
N LYS A 125 -11.86 9.53 -4.17
CA LYS A 125 -11.30 8.21 -4.46
C LYS A 125 -11.94 7.12 -3.61
N ILE A 126 -12.34 6.05 -4.28
CA ILE A 126 -13.01 4.89 -3.68
C ILE A 126 -12.06 3.70 -3.76
N PHE A 127 -11.71 3.13 -2.62
CA PHE A 127 -10.74 2.05 -2.50
C PHE A 127 -11.42 0.76 -2.01
N PRO A 128 -11.64 -0.21 -2.91
CA PRO A 128 -12.06 -1.54 -2.51
C PRO A 128 -10.91 -2.27 -1.81
N SER A 129 -11.20 -2.86 -0.65
CA SER A 129 -10.20 -3.57 0.14
C SER A 129 -9.61 -4.74 -0.64
N ARG A 130 -8.28 -4.83 -0.57
CA ARG A 130 -7.47 -5.89 -1.16
C ARG A 130 -7.55 -7.22 -0.40
N THR A 131 -8.15 -7.23 0.80
CA THR A 131 -8.28 -8.44 1.62
C THR A 131 -9.32 -9.40 1.05
N GLN A 132 -9.14 -10.70 1.26
CA GLN A 132 -10.12 -11.75 0.95
C GLN A 132 -10.03 -12.90 1.96
N ASP A 133 -11.15 -13.55 2.23
CA ASP A 133 -11.22 -14.78 3.03
C ASP A 133 -12.41 -15.63 2.60
N LYS A 134 -12.31 -16.95 2.70
CA LYS A 134 -13.32 -17.87 2.14
C LYS A 134 -14.72 -17.73 2.74
N LYS A 135 -14.87 -17.14 3.94
CA LYS A 135 -16.12 -17.18 4.70
C LYS A 135 -16.86 -15.85 4.71
N LYS A 136 -16.17 -14.77 5.07
CA LYS A 136 -16.75 -13.44 5.28
C LYS A 136 -16.41 -12.46 4.15
N ASN A 137 -15.37 -12.72 3.38
CA ASN A 137 -14.91 -11.84 2.31
C ASN A 137 -14.44 -12.63 1.05
N PRO A 138 -15.29 -13.52 0.48
CA PRO A 138 -14.87 -14.48 -0.55
C PRO A 138 -14.51 -13.89 -1.92
N LEU A 139 -14.98 -12.69 -2.27
CA LEU A 139 -14.68 -12.10 -3.57
C LEU A 139 -13.23 -11.62 -3.61
N ASP A 140 -12.53 -11.95 -4.70
CA ASP A 140 -11.22 -11.41 -4.94
C ASP A 140 -11.32 -9.90 -5.26
N PRO A 141 -10.22 -9.15 -5.07
CA PRO A 141 -10.21 -7.72 -5.30
C PRO A 141 -10.62 -7.28 -6.71
N GLY A 142 -10.26 -8.04 -7.75
CA GLY A 142 -10.63 -7.74 -9.12
C GLY A 142 -12.13 -7.89 -9.36
N MET A 143 -12.74 -8.97 -8.84
CA MET A 143 -14.19 -9.14 -8.88
C MET A 143 -14.93 -8.02 -8.15
N LYS A 144 -14.45 -7.59 -6.98
CA LYS A 144 -15.05 -6.45 -6.24
C LYS A 144 -15.07 -5.19 -7.09
N ILE A 145 -13.94 -4.84 -7.69
CA ILE A 145 -13.81 -3.66 -8.56
C ILE A 145 -14.76 -3.77 -9.76
N ASN A 146 -14.77 -4.93 -10.42
CA ASN A 146 -15.64 -5.15 -11.58
C ASN A 146 -17.12 -4.98 -11.21
N TYR A 147 -17.59 -5.60 -10.14
CA TYR A 147 -18.97 -5.42 -9.67
C TYR A 147 -19.27 -3.99 -9.26
N MET A 148 -18.32 -3.29 -8.64
CA MET A 148 -18.51 -1.88 -8.29
C MET A 148 -18.66 -1.01 -9.54
N LYS A 149 -17.84 -1.20 -10.57
CA LYS A 149 -17.96 -0.47 -11.83
C LYS A 149 -19.29 -0.75 -12.53
N GLN A 150 -19.72 -2.00 -12.56
CA GLN A 150 -21.01 -2.39 -13.14
C GLN A 150 -22.22 -1.82 -12.37
N MET A 151 -22.16 -1.84 -11.03
CA MET A 151 -23.27 -1.37 -10.19
C MET A 151 -23.29 0.15 -9.99
N PHE A 152 -22.13 0.80 -10.05
CA PHE A 152 -21.92 2.23 -9.79
C PHE A 152 -21.15 2.90 -10.94
N PRO A 153 -21.67 2.86 -12.19
CA PRO A 153 -20.96 3.35 -13.37
C PRO A 153 -20.60 4.84 -13.29
N ASP A 154 -21.44 5.65 -12.63
CA ASP A 154 -21.19 7.08 -12.41
C ASP A 154 -19.90 7.38 -11.61
N TYR A 155 -19.34 6.36 -10.94
CA TYR A 155 -18.15 6.47 -10.10
C TYR A 155 -17.00 5.59 -10.60
N GLU A 156 -17.08 5.06 -11.82
CA GLU A 156 -16.07 4.15 -12.37
C GLU A 156 -14.64 4.71 -12.29
N GLU A 157 -14.46 5.97 -12.66
CA GLU A 157 -13.17 6.68 -12.62
C GLU A 157 -12.67 6.93 -11.19
N ASN A 158 -13.58 6.99 -10.22
CA ASN A 158 -13.22 7.16 -8.82
C ASN A 158 -12.82 5.83 -8.15
N ILE A 159 -13.21 4.68 -8.71
CA ILE A 159 -12.90 3.36 -8.15
C ILE A 159 -11.45 2.98 -8.47
N GLN A 160 -10.62 2.98 -7.42
CA GLN A 160 -9.20 2.75 -7.52
C GLN A 160 -8.87 1.24 -7.50
N ASN A 161 -8.05 0.82 -8.46
CA ASN A 161 -7.41 -0.49 -8.45
C ASN A 161 -5.95 -0.36 -7.99
N ASP A 162 -5.76 -0.14 -6.70
CA ASP A 162 -4.43 0.01 -6.09
C ASP A 162 -4.04 -1.25 -5.31
N ALA A 163 -2.99 -1.94 -5.77
CA ALA A 163 -2.48 -3.15 -5.12
C ALA A 163 -1.75 -2.85 -3.79
N GLU A 164 -1.27 -1.62 -3.59
CA GLU A 164 -0.58 -1.20 -2.37
C GLU A 164 -1.58 -0.76 -1.28
N ALA A 165 -2.83 -0.46 -1.63
CA ALA A 165 -3.91 0.00 -0.74
C ALA A 165 -4.55 -1.11 0.12
N ASN A 166 -3.76 -1.74 1.01
CA ASN A 166 -4.25 -2.84 1.85
C ASN A 166 -5.03 -2.36 3.07
N THR A 167 -4.62 -1.23 3.64
CA THR A 167 -5.24 -0.59 4.81
C THR A 167 -5.56 0.88 4.52
N ILE A 168 -6.36 1.50 5.39
CA ILE A 168 -6.59 2.95 5.29
C ILE A 168 -5.30 3.76 5.46
N PHE A 169 -4.34 3.28 6.26
CA PHE A 169 -3.06 3.97 6.45
C PHE A 169 -2.20 3.94 5.19
N ASP A 170 -2.23 2.84 4.43
CA ASP A 170 -1.56 2.77 3.13
C ASP A 170 -2.18 3.80 2.17
N VAL A 171 -3.52 3.87 2.13
CA VAL A 171 -4.24 4.85 1.31
C VAL A 171 -3.88 6.29 1.69
N LEU A 172 -3.87 6.61 2.99
CA LEU A 172 -3.53 7.94 3.48
C LEU A 172 -2.06 8.30 3.19
N THR A 173 -1.15 7.36 3.37
CA THR A 173 0.29 7.54 3.09
C THR A 173 0.51 7.77 1.60
N ASN A 174 -0.13 6.98 0.74
CA ASN A 174 -0.08 7.12 -0.71
C ASN A 174 -0.69 8.47 -1.14
N SER A 175 -1.84 8.84 -0.58
CA SER A 175 -2.50 10.13 -0.86
C SER A 175 -1.63 11.32 -0.44
N TYR A 176 -0.95 11.22 0.71
CA TYR A 176 -0.01 12.25 1.13
C TYR A 176 1.19 12.34 0.18
N GLY A 177 1.77 11.20 -0.22
CA GLY A 177 2.85 11.14 -1.22
C GLY A 177 2.43 11.67 -2.60
N GLU A 178 1.14 11.60 -2.91
CA GLU A 178 0.53 12.17 -4.11
C GLU A 178 0.32 13.70 -4.05
N GLY A 179 0.52 14.33 -2.89
CA GLY A 179 0.45 15.78 -2.69
C GLY A 179 -0.80 16.28 -1.97
N TYR A 180 -1.73 15.41 -1.57
CA TYR A 180 -2.92 15.82 -0.82
C TYR A 180 -2.53 16.26 0.60
N LYS A 181 -3.05 17.42 1.01
CA LYS A 181 -2.78 18.01 2.34
C LYS A 181 -3.91 17.79 3.33
N ASN A 182 -5.13 17.65 2.83
CA ASN A 182 -6.33 17.39 3.63
C ASN A 182 -6.97 16.07 3.21
N ALA A 183 -7.46 15.29 4.16
CA ALA A 183 -8.17 14.06 3.88
C ALA A 183 -9.47 13.98 4.69
N THR A 184 -10.56 13.60 4.03
CA THR A 184 -11.84 13.29 4.65
C THR A 184 -12.16 11.83 4.42
N ILE A 185 -12.24 11.04 5.48
CA ILE A 185 -12.52 9.60 5.38
C ILE A 185 -14.02 9.39 5.61
N MET A 186 -14.70 8.83 4.61
CA MET A 186 -16.13 8.55 4.65
C MET A 186 -16.35 7.08 4.97
N VAL A 187 -17.03 6.83 6.09
CA VAL A 187 -17.26 5.48 6.63
C VAL A 187 -18.71 5.28 7.04
N GLY A 188 -19.13 4.01 7.12
CA GLY A 188 -20.41 3.65 7.73
C GLY A 188 -20.43 3.98 9.23
N GLN A 189 -21.63 4.22 9.76
CA GLN A 189 -21.83 4.61 11.17
C GLN A 189 -21.30 3.53 12.15
N ASP A 190 -21.41 2.26 11.79
CA ASP A 190 -20.92 1.11 12.55
C ASP A 190 -19.41 1.13 12.78
N ARG A 191 -18.66 1.80 11.89
CA ARG A 191 -17.20 1.93 11.98
C ARG A 191 -16.73 3.30 12.44
N LEU A 192 -17.61 4.27 12.60
CA LEU A 192 -17.22 5.65 12.95
C LEU A 192 -16.37 5.70 14.23
N ALA A 193 -16.78 4.97 15.27
CA ALA A 193 -16.06 4.91 16.54
C ALA A 193 -14.65 4.29 16.40
N GLU A 194 -14.50 3.28 15.54
CA GLU A 194 -13.20 2.65 15.23
C GLU A 194 -12.24 3.70 14.64
N PHE A 195 -12.71 4.46 13.64
CA PHE A 195 -11.89 5.48 12.98
C PHE A 195 -11.59 6.69 13.86
N GLN A 196 -12.53 7.12 14.70
CA GLN A 196 -12.28 8.16 15.70
C GLN A 196 -11.18 7.73 16.68
N GLY A 197 -11.23 6.48 17.14
CA GLY A 197 -10.19 5.93 18.01
C GLY A 197 -8.82 5.85 17.32
N LEU A 198 -8.78 5.46 16.04
CA LEU A 198 -7.53 5.43 15.26
C LEU A 198 -6.93 6.82 15.09
N ALA A 199 -7.74 7.84 14.81
CA ALA A 199 -7.30 9.22 14.59
C ALA A 199 -6.78 9.92 15.86
N GLN A 200 -7.17 9.45 17.05
CA GLN A 200 -6.66 10.00 18.33
C GLN A 200 -5.42 9.27 18.84
N LYS A 201 -5.25 8.00 18.43
CA LYS A 201 -4.19 7.13 18.94
C LYS A 201 -2.85 7.31 18.21
N TYR A 202 -2.90 7.75 16.95
CA TYR A 202 -1.77 7.94 16.06
C TYR A 202 -1.72 9.39 15.59
#